data_AF-A0A7K3M7T6-F1
#
_entry.id   AF-A0A7K3M7T6-F1
#
_cell.length_a   1.000
_cell.length_b   1.000
_cell.length_c   1.000
_cell.angle_alpha   90.00
_cell.angle_beta   90.00
_cell.angle_gamma   90.00
#
_symmetry.space_group_name_H-M   'P 1'
#
loop_
_entity.id
_entity.type
_entity.pdbx_description
1 polymer ?
#
loop_
_entity_poly.entity_id
_entity_poly.type
_entity_poly.pdbx_seq_one_letter_code
_entity_poly.pdbx_strand_id
1 'polypeptide(L)'
;MEYVLIGVAVAVVLIGGLLAFVVPRRKKRIQEQADRPRPGADYAPGVGDDATSVVDEPRRLVEDVTITPQPEVEPDEGAVDEIVATPVERPEPAAGRLSRLRARLAKSQSTLGKGLLSLLSKDRLDEDTWEEIEDTLLAADLGVAPTQELVERLRERVRVEGIADPAHARTVLREELVALVDPTMDRALRTDRHIDGNRPAVVLVVGVNGTGKTTTVGKLARVLVAEDRDVILAAADTFRAAAADQLTTWGDRVGVPTVRGPEGGDPASVAFDAVKTGADAEADVVLIDTAGRLQTKVGLMDELGKIKRVVEKHGPVDEVLLVLDATTGQNGMMQARVFGEVVDVTGVVLTKLDGTAKGGIVVAVQRELGVPVKLVGLGEGADDLAPFDPEEFVDGLLG
;
A
#
# COMPACT_ATOMS: atom_id res chain seq x y z
N MET A 1 -43.55 13.54 45.38
CA MET A 1 -42.36 14.18 44.79
C MET A 1 -41.16 14.14 45.73
N GLU A 2 -41.37 14.37 47.03
CA GLU A 2 -40.33 14.38 48.07
C GLU A 2 -39.60 13.04 48.26
N TYR A 3 -40.33 11.91 48.28
CA TYR A 3 -39.72 10.57 48.40
C TYR A 3 -38.89 10.13 47.19
N VAL A 4 -39.18 10.68 46.00
CA VAL A 4 -38.43 10.36 44.76
C VAL A 4 -37.08 11.09 44.76
N LEU A 5 -37.05 12.34 45.24
CA LEU A 5 -35.82 13.11 45.39
C LEU A 5 -34.88 12.49 46.43
N ILE A 6 -35.43 11.97 47.54
CA ILE A 6 -34.65 11.25 48.56
C ILE A 6 -34.06 9.96 47.97
N GLY A 7 -34.83 9.22 47.17
CA GLY A 7 -34.35 8.00 46.50
C GLY A 7 -33.19 8.26 45.54
N VAL A 8 -33.26 9.34 44.75
CA VAL A 8 -32.19 9.74 43.83
C VAL A 8 -30.94 10.20 44.59
N ALA A 9 -31.10 10.95 45.68
CA ALA A 9 -29.96 11.40 46.49
C ALA A 9 -29.20 10.21 47.12
N VAL A 10 -29.93 9.20 47.63
CA VAL A 10 -29.30 7.99 48.19
C VAL A 10 -28.59 7.17 47.10
N ALA A 11 -29.17 7.06 45.91
CA ALA A 11 -28.54 6.36 44.79
C ALA A 11 -27.23 7.04 44.34
N VAL A 12 -27.21 8.37 44.28
CA VAL A 12 -25.99 9.13 43.91
C VAL A 12 -24.89 8.95 44.95
N VAL A 13 -25.22 8.94 46.23
CA VAL A 13 -24.24 8.72 47.31
C VAL A 13 -23.69 7.29 47.27
N LEU A 14 -24.52 6.29 47.02
CA LEU A 14 -24.09 4.89 46.90
C LEU A 14 -23.19 4.66 45.68
N ILE A 15 -23.53 5.27 44.53
CA ILE A 15 -22.72 5.17 43.31
C ILE A 15 -21.38 5.92 43.48
N GLY A 16 -21.40 7.10 44.12
CA GLY A 16 -20.19 7.84 44.45
C GLY A 16 -19.26 7.08 45.41
N GLY A 17 -19.82 6.40 46.42
CA GLY A 17 -19.07 5.54 47.34
C GLY A 17 -18.45 4.31 46.65
N LEU A 18 -19.16 3.70 45.70
CA LEU A 18 -18.66 2.56 44.94
C LEU A 18 -17.51 2.95 44.01
N LEU A 19 -17.63 4.10 43.33
CA LEU A 19 -16.57 4.67 42.48
C LEU A 19 -15.31 5.03 43.29
N ALA A 20 -15.46 5.56 44.51
CA ALA A 20 -14.34 5.88 45.38
C ALA A 20 -13.54 4.65 45.83
N PHE A 21 -14.14 3.44 45.86
CA PHE A 21 -13.47 2.20 46.26
C PHE A 21 -12.71 1.50 45.10
N VAL A 22 -13.06 1.79 43.85
CA VAL A 22 -12.42 1.22 42.65
C VAL A 22 -11.14 1.99 42.26
N VAL A 23 -11.09 3.30 42.51
CA VAL A 23 -9.96 4.18 42.16
C VAL A 23 -8.64 3.87 42.90
N PRO A 24 -8.60 3.55 44.22
CA PRO A 24 -7.32 3.36 44.93
C PRO A 24 -6.57 2.09 44.50
N ARG A 25 -7.26 1.06 43.99
CA ARG A 25 -6.60 -0.17 43.49
C ARG A 25 -5.89 0.03 42.15
N ARG A 26 -6.34 0.98 41.32
CA ARG A 26 -5.70 1.31 40.03
C ARG A 26 -4.40 2.10 40.22
N LYS A 27 -4.36 3.02 41.19
CA LYS A 27 -3.15 3.81 41.51
C LYS A 27 -2.01 2.93 42.02
N LYS A 28 -2.30 1.93 42.87
CA LYS A 28 -1.26 1.03 43.43
C LYS A 28 -0.58 0.17 42.35
N ARG A 29 -1.33 -0.27 41.33
CA ARG A 29 -0.82 -1.09 40.21
C ARG A 29 -0.01 -0.30 39.19
N ILE A 30 -0.27 1.01 39.04
CA ILE A 30 0.51 1.92 38.19
C ILE A 30 1.84 2.26 38.86
N GLN A 31 1.86 2.41 40.19
CA GLN A 31 3.09 2.67 40.95
C GLN A 31 4.08 1.49 40.89
N GLU A 32 3.59 0.24 41.03
CA GLU A 32 4.43 -0.99 40.93
C GLU A 32 5.03 -1.22 39.53
N GLN A 33 4.45 -0.62 38.48
CA GLN A 33 4.98 -0.68 37.11
C GLN A 33 6.01 0.41 36.83
N ALA A 34 6.03 1.49 37.61
CA ALA A 34 6.98 2.58 37.48
C ALA A 34 8.33 2.29 38.18
N ASP A 35 8.32 1.47 39.23
CA ASP A 35 9.54 1.09 40.00
C ASP A 35 10.32 -0.09 39.39
N ARG A 36 9.94 -0.59 38.22
CA ARG A 36 10.74 -1.60 37.51
C ARG A 36 11.82 -0.91 36.65
N PRO A 37 13.10 -1.25 36.81
CA PRO A 37 14.16 -0.65 36.00
C PRO A 37 13.95 -0.98 34.52
N ARG A 38 14.06 0.04 33.67
CA ARG A 38 13.80 -0.08 32.22
C ARG A 38 15.09 -0.45 31.51
N PRO A 39 15.12 -1.55 30.72
CA PRO A 39 16.31 -1.90 29.95
C PRO A 39 16.68 -0.75 29.00
N GLY A 40 17.88 -0.17 29.20
CA GLY A 40 18.48 0.84 28.33
C GLY A 40 18.32 2.31 28.74
N ALA A 41 17.50 2.66 29.74
CA ALA A 41 17.32 4.07 30.17
C ALA A 41 18.02 4.40 31.50
N ASP A 42 18.20 3.42 32.38
CA ASP A 42 18.77 3.64 33.73
C ASP A 42 20.26 3.29 33.83
N TYR A 43 20.92 3.02 32.70
CA TYR A 43 22.35 2.71 32.64
C TYR A 43 23.12 3.93 32.13
N ALA A 44 23.73 4.69 33.04
CA ALA A 44 24.76 5.65 32.64
C ALA A 44 26.01 4.85 32.17
N PRO A 45 26.70 5.26 31.10
CA PRO A 45 27.89 4.57 30.66
C PRO A 45 29.01 4.82 31.67
N GLY A 46 29.23 3.86 32.57
CA GLY A 46 30.40 3.80 33.41
C GLY A 46 31.61 3.38 32.58
N VAL A 47 32.66 4.20 32.60
CA VAL A 47 33.98 3.81 32.11
C VAL A 47 34.60 2.80 33.08
N GLY A 48 34.83 1.57 32.60
CA GLY A 48 35.79 0.59 33.13
C GLY A 48 35.38 -0.18 34.40
N ASP A 49 35.08 -1.48 34.23
CA ASP A 49 35.64 -2.55 35.09
C ASP A 49 35.42 -4.01 34.60
N ASP A 50 35.02 -4.26 33.35
CA ASP A 50 34.88 -5.64 32.84
C ASP A 50 36.15 -6.20 32.16
N ALA A 51 37.32 -5.66 32.51
CA ALA A 51 38.62 -6.14 32.01
C ALA A 51 39.42 -6.92 33.07
N THR A 52 38.77 -7.65 33.98
CA THR A 52 39.49 -8.50 34.97
C THR A 52 38.67 -9.70 35.45
N SER A 53 38.34 -10.63 34.56
CA SER A 53 38.33 -12.05 34.97
C SER A 53 38.64 -12.95 33.77
N VAL A 54 39.88 -13.42 33.72
CA VAL A 54 40.26 -14.55 32.87
C VAL A 54 39.70 -15.79 33.55
N VAL A 55 38.64 -16.37 32.99
CA VAL A 55 38.20 -17.71 33.34
C VAL A 55 39.14 -18.68 32.62
N ASP A 56 40.03 -19.29 33.39
CA ASP A 56 41.00 -20.29 32.92
C ASP A 56 40.27 -21.65 32.79
N GLU A 57 39.64 -21.89 31.64
CA GLU A 57 39.18 -23.22 31.26
C GLU A 57 40.28 -23.95 30.46
N PRO A 58 40.60 -25.22 30.79
CA PRO A 58 41.63 -25.96 30.09
C PRO A 58 41.20 -26.25 28.65
N ARG A 59 41.92 -25.68 27.68
CA ARG A 59 41.78 -25.98 26.25
C ARG A 59 42.16 -27.45 25.99
N ARG A 60 41.20 -28.27 25.54
CA ARG A 60 41.47 -29.60 25.00
C ARG A 60 42.16 -29.49 23.64
N LEU A 61 43.28 -30.19 23.48
CA LEU A 61 43.98 -30.35 22.21
C LEU A 61 43.26 -31.38 21.32
N VAL A 62 43.45 -31.25 20.00
CA VAL A 62 42.74 -32.00 18.95
C VAL A 62 43.07 -33.52 18.95
N GLU A 63 44.00 -33.99 19.77
CA GLU A 63 44.45 -35.39 19.80
C GLU A 63 43.57 -36.34 20.65
N ASP A 64 42.56 -35.84 21.37
CA ASP A 64 41.70 -36.67 22.26
C ASP A 64 40.23 -36.81 21.78
N VAL A 65 39.99 -36.88 20.46
CA VAL A 65 38.66 -37.21 19.91
C VAL A 65 38.70 -38.60 19.29
N THR A 66 38.27 -39.61 20.05
CA THR A 66 38.01 -40.94 19.53
C THR A 66 36.74 -40.90 18.67
N ILE A 67 36.87 -41.09 17.36
CA ILE A 67 35.75 -41.21 16.43
C ILE A 67 35.14 -42.61 16.59
N THR A 68 33.94 -42.68 17.16
CA THR A 68 33.11 -43.89 17.13
C THR A 68 32.47 -44.00 15.74
N PRO A 69 32.60 -45.11 15.00
CA PRO A 69 31.95 -45.25 13.70
C PRO A 69 30.43 -45.28 13.88
N GLN A 70 29.74 -44.37 13.19
CA GLN A 70 28.28 -44.42 13.05
C GLN A 70 27.88 -45.61 12.18
N PRO A 71 26.74 -46.28 12.46
CA PRO A 71 26.26 -47.36 11.63
C PRO A 71 25.95 -46.82 10.22
N GLU A 72 26.45 -47.56 9.23
CA GLU A 72 26.23 -47.31 7.80
C GLU A 72 24.73 -47.47 7.51
N VAL A 73 24.03 -46.36 7.29
CA VAL A 73 22.64 -46.36 6.83
C VAL A 73 22.69 -46.60 5.33
N GLU A 74 22.16 -47.74 4.89
CA GLU A 74 21.96 -48.03 3.47
C GLU A 74 21.14 -46.89 2.83
N PRO A 75 21.50 -46.43 1.61
CA PRO A 75 20.75 -45.40 0.94
C PRO A 75 19.34 -45.92 0.64
N ASP A 76 18.34 -45.25 1.20
CA ASP A 76 16.94 -45.44 0.83
C ASP A 76 16.74 -44.91 -0.60
N GLU A 77 16.79 -45.82 -1.57
CA GLU A 77 16.52 -45.56 -3.00
C GLU A 77 15.05 -45.21 -3.28
N GLY A 78 14.22 -44.99 -2.25
CA GLY A 78 12.80 -44.62 -2.37
C GLY A 78 12.46 -43.13 -2.23
N ALA A 79 13.42 -42.24 -1.92
CA ALA A 79 13.14 -40.83 -1.58
C ALA A 79 13.45 -39.82 -2.70
N VAL A 80 13.42 -40.25 -3.96
CA VAL A 80 13.48 -39.39 -5.15
C VAL A 80 12.21 -39.62 -5.97
N ASP A 81 11.11 -39.01 -5.53
CA ASP A 81 10.06 -38.43 -6.38
C ASP A 81 8.85 -38.06 -5.50
N GLU A 82 8.90 -36.88 -4.90
CA GLU A 82 7.72 -36.01 -4.79
C GLU A 82 8.16 -34.60 -4.37
N ILE A 83 8.84 -33.90 -5.28
CA ILE A 83 8.67 -32.44 -5.31
C ILE A 83 7.21 -32.26 -5.73
N VAL A 84 6.32 -32.07 -4.76
CA VAL A 84 4.94 -31.67 -5.03
C VAL A 84 5.03 -30.37 -5.81
N ALA A 85 4.97 -30.46 -7.15
CA ALA A 85 4.90 -29.31 -8.01
C ALA A 85 3.60 -28.60 -7.66
N THR A 86 3.70 -27.49 -6.92
CA THR A 86 2.57 -26.60 -6.69
C THR A 86 1.95 -26.32 -8.05
N PRO A 87 0.67 -26.64 -8.29
CA PRO A 87 0.06 -26.42 -9.60
C PRO A 87 0.19 -24.95 -9.96
N VAL A 88 0.88 -24.66 -11.07
CA VAL A 88 1.00 -23.30 -11.59
C VAL A 88 -0.41 -22.82 -11.94
N GLU A 89 -0.88 -21.81 -11.21
CA GLU A 89 -2.18 -21.21 -11.42
C GLU A 89 -2.13 -20.33 -12.67
N ARG A 90 -3.09 -20.49 -13.58
CA ARG A 90 -3.32 -19.52 -14.66
C ARG A 90 -4.35 -18.50 -14.19
N PRO A 91 -3.98 -17.22 -13.97
CA PRO A 91 -4.92 -16.24 -13.47
C PRO A 91 -6.02 -15.94 -14.50
N GLU A 92 -7.19 -15.52 -14.03
CA GLU A 92 -8.30 -15.20 -14.92
C GLU A 92 -8.01 -13.95 -15.79
N PRO A 93 -8.50 -13.90 -17.05
CA PRO A 93 -8.32 -12.76 -17.93
C PRO A 93 -8.86 -11.44 -17.36
N ALA A 94 -8.21 -10.32 -17.68
CA ALA A 94 -8.52 -9.00 -17.15
C ALA A 94 -9.97 -8.53 -17.39
N ALA A 95 -10.61 -8.97 -18.48
CA ALA A 95 -11.97 -8.54 -18.84
C ALA A 95 -13.05 -8.93 -17.81
N GLY A 96 -13.00 -10.13 -17.23
CA GLY A 96 -13.96 -10.58 -16.20
C GLY A 96 -13.75 -9.88 -14.86
N ARG A 97 -12.52 -9.39 -14.63
CA ARG A 97 -12.09 -8.72 -13.40
C ARG A 97 -12.75 -7.35 -13.25
N LEU A 98 -12.82 -6.59 -14.34
CA LEU A 98 -13.39 -5.23 -14.40
C LEU A 98 -14.89 -5.20 -14.02
N SER A 99 -15.66 -6.21 -14.45
CA SER A 99 -17.07 -6.31 -14.10
C SER A 99 -17.30 -6.58 -12.61
N ARG A 100 -16.47 -7.42 -11.97
CA ARG A 100 -16.53 -7.65 -10.52
C ARG A 100 -16.09 -6.42 -9.74
N LEU A 101 -15.19 -5.66 -10.34
CA LEU A 101 -14.65 -4.42 -9.80
C LEU A 101 -15.71 -3.32 -9.66
N ARG A 102 -16.50 -3.09 -10.72
CA ARG A 102 -17.65 -2.18 -10.72
C ARG A 102 -18.59 -2.45 -9.54
N ALA A 103 -18.91 -3.72 -9.30
CA ALA A 103 -19.80 -4.12 -8.22
C ALA A 103 -19.25 -3.78 -6.82
N ARG A 104 -17.92 -3.77 -6.64
CA ARG A 104 -17.27 -3.41 -5.38
C ARG A 104 -17.14 -1.90 -5.19
N LEU A 105 -16.77 -1.16 -6.25
CA LEU A 105 -16.72 0.31 -6.22
C LEU A 105 -18.09 0.91 -5.93
N ALA A 106 -19.15 0.44 -6.60
CA ALA A 106 -20.53 0.88 -6.37
C ALA A 106 -20.98 0.65 -4.91
N LYS A 107 -20.46 -0.38 -4.24
CA LYS A 107 -20.79 -0.68 -2.84
C LYS A 107 -20.04 0.21 -1.84
N SER A 108 -18.83 0.67 -2.19
CA SER A 108 -17.98 1.48 -1.31
C SER A 108 -18.28 2.98 -1.40
N GLN A 109 -18.73 3.45 -2.55
CA GLN A 109 -18.81 4.90 -2.85
C GLN A 109 -20.23 5.47 -2.94
N SER A 110 -21.26 4.64 -2.70
CA SER A 110 -22.65 5.05 -2.87
C SER A 110 -23.09 6.23 -2.00
N THR A 111 -22.38 6.54 -0.90
CA THR A 111 -22.78 7.62 0.03
C THR A 111 -22.43 9.00 -0.51
N LEU A 112 -21.26 9.16 -1.14
CA LEU A 112 -20.79 10.45 -1.66
C LEU A 112 -21.66 10.90 -2.83
N GLY A 113 -21.81 10.04 -3.84
CA GLY A 113 -22.63 10.36 -5.01
C GLY A 113 -24.09 10.61 -4.66
N LYS A 114 -24.71 9.76 -3.82
CA LYS A 114 -26.10 9.98 -3.37
C LYS A 114 -26.25 11.29 -2.59
N GLY A 115 -25.29 11.62 -1.73
CA GLY A 115 -25.28 12.88 -0.98
C GLY A 115 -25.25 14.09 -1.92
N LEU A 116 -24.28 14.14 -2.83
CA LEU A 116 -24.13 15.23 -3.79
C LEU A 116 -25.35 15.36 -4.72
N LEU A 117 -25.87 14.24 -5.24
CA LEU A 117 -27.07 14.25 -6.09
C LEU A 117 -28.29 14.73 -5.31
N SER A 118 -28.44 14.35 -4.04
CA SER A 118 -29.54 14.83 -3.20
C SER A 118 -29.45 16.33 -2.94
N LEU A 119 -28.25 16.88 -2.78
CA LEU A 119 -28.03 18.31 -2.60
C LEU A 119 -28.32 19.08 -3.90
N LEU A 120 -27.82 18.58 -5.04
CA LEU A 120 -28.02 19.19 -6.35
C LEU A 120 -29.46 19.11 -6.87
N SER A 121 -30.27 18.18 -6.35
CA SER A 121 -31.67 18.01 -6.74
C SER A 121 -32.66 18.84 -5.91
N LYS A 122 -32.19 19.68 -4.98
CA LYS A 122 -33.07 20.58 -4.22
C LYS A 122 -33.68 21.64 -5.17
N ASP A 123 -34.95 21.98 -4.97
CA ASP A 123 -35.68 22.99 -5.78
C ASP A 123 -34.97 24.36 -5.83
N ARG A 124 -34.21 24.70 -4.79
CA ARG A 124 -33.41 25.92 -4.72
C ARG A 124 -32.04 25.61 -4.12
N LEU A 125 -30.99 25.92 -4.88
CA LEU A 125 -29.60 25.85 -4.44
C LEU A 125 -29.17 27.22 -3.90
N ASP A 126 -29.38 27.45 -2.61
CA ASP A 126 -28.86 28.61 -1.88
C ASP A 126 -27.42 28.41 -1.41
N GLU A 127 -26.83 29.45 -0.81
CA GLU A 127 -25.43 29.44 -0.38
C GLU A 127 -25.14 28.30 0.61
N ASP A 128 -26.04 28.09 1.57
CA ASP A 128 -25.93 26.99 2.54
C ASP A 128 -25.85 25.61 1.85
N THR A 129 -26.63 25.38 0.78
CA THR A 129 -26.57 24.12 0.03
C THR A 129 -25.24 23.94 -0.70
N TRP A 130 -24.64 25.03 -1.19
CA TRP A 130 -23.33 24.97 -1.82
C TRP A 130 -22.20 24.74 -0.81
N GLU A 131 -22.30 25.32 0.39
CA GLU A 131 -21.39 25.05 1.50
C GLU A 131 -21.47 23.57 1.91
N GLU A 132 -22.68 22.99 2.00
CA GLU A 132 -22.86 21.55 2.24
C GLU A 132 -22.21 20.67 1.15
N ILE A 133 -22.27 21.09 -0.12
CA ILE A 133 -21.60 20.40 -1.25
C ILE A 133 -20.08 20.47 -1.08
N GLU A 134 -19.53 21.65 -0.81
CA GLU A 134 -18.11 21.85 -0.57
C GLU A 134 -17.60 20.99 0.59
N ASP A 135 -18.28 21.04 1.74
CA ASP A 135 -17.95 20.23 2.92
C ASP A 135 -17.98 18.73 2.62
N THR A 136 -18.96 18.28 1.85
CA THR A 136 -19.09 16.88 1.43
C THR A 136 -17.91 16.44 0.58
N LEU A 137 -17.47 17.27 -0.37
CA LEU A 137 -16.32 16.99 -1.24
C LEU A 137 -14.99 17.00 -0.46
N LEU A 138 -14.83 17.94 0.48
CA LEU A 138 -13.66 17.99 1.37
C LEU A 138 -13.59 16.77 2.29
N ALA A 139 -14.72 16.35 2.87
CA ALA A 139 -14.80 15.15 3.70
C ALA A 139 -14.44 13.87 2.92
N ALA A 140 -14.62 13.87 1.60
CA ALA A 140 -14.23 12.79 0.70
C ALA A 140 -12.73 12.80 0.32
N ASP A 141 -11.91 13.65 0.93
CA ASP A 141 -10.47 13.83 0.64
C ASP A 141 -10.17 14.30 -0.80
N LEU A 142 -11.07 15.07 -1.42
CA LEU A 142 -10.84 15.67 -2.75
C LEU A 142 -9.78 16.79 -2.72
N GLY A 143 -9.67 17.47 -1.58
CA GLY A 143 -8.76 18.59 -1.38
C GLY A 143 -9.38 19.95 -1.73
N VAL A 144 -8.82 21.02 -1.16
CA VAL A 144 -9.41 22.37 -1.23
C VAL A 144 -9.50 22.90 -2.66
N ALA A 145 -8.40 22.93 -3.40
CA ALA A 145 -8.39 23.51 -4.74
C ALA A 145 -9.28 22.75 -5.74
N PRO A 146 -9.25 21.40 -5.80
CA PRO A 146 -10.18 20.65 -6.65
C PRO A 146 -11.65 20.82 -6.28
N THR A 147 -11.96 20.89 -4.98
CA THR A 147 -13.33 21.14 -4.51
C THR A 147 -13.83 22.51 -4.98
N GLN A 148 -13.04 23.57 -4.78
CA GLN A 148 -13.42 24.92 -5.19
C GLN A 148 -13.68 24.99 -6.70
N GLU A 149 -12.79 24.43 -7.51
CA GLU A 149 -12.97 24.36 -8.97
C GLU A 149 -14.26 23.62 -9.35
N LEU A 150 -14.52 22.46 -8.75
CA LEU A 150 -15.72 21.68 -9.02
C LEU A 150 -17.00 22.45 -8.64
N VAL A 151 -17.03 23.07 -7.46
CA VAL A 151 -18.17 23.86 -6.99
C VAL A 151 -18.42 25.07 -7.89
N GLU A 152 -17.37 25.78 -8.31
CA GLU A 152 -17.48 26.91 -9.24
C GLU A 152 -18.08 26.49 -10.59
N ARG A 153 -17.59 25.39 -11.18
CA ARG A 153 -18.12 24.86 -12.45
C ARG A 153 -19.56 24.41 -12.33
N LEU A 154 -19.90 23.69 -11.25
CA LEU A 154 -21.28 23.27 -10.99
C LEU A 154 -22.20 24.47 -10.83
N ARG A 155 -21.78 25.52 -10.11
CA ARG A 155 -22.55 26.77 -9.96
C ARG A 155 -22.78 27.46 -11.30
N GLU A 156 -21.76 27.52 -12.16
CA GLU A 156 -21.88 28.10 -13.50
C GLU A 156 -22.88 27.31 -14.35
N ARG A 157 -22.74 25.98 -14.41
CA ARG A 157 -23.65 25.11 -15.17
C ARG A 157 -25.08 25.16 -14.68
N VAL A 158 -25.31 25.18 -13.36
CA VAL A 158 -26.65 25.39 -12.79
C VAL A 158 -27.26 26.69 -13.28
N ARG A 159 -26.49 27.79 -13.30
CA ARG A 159 -26.98 29.12 -13.73
C ARG A 159 -27.29 29.18 -15.22
N VAL A 160 -26.50 28.52 -16.06
CA VAL A 160 -26.62 28.57 -17.52
C VAL A 160 -27.68 27.59 -18.04
N GLU A 161 -27.69 26.35 -17.52
CA GLU A 161 -28.53 25.27 -18.04
C GLU A 161 -29.86 25.11 -17.30
N GLY A 162 -29.94 25.58 -16.05
CA GLY A 162 -31.13 25.39 -15.21
C GLY A 162 -31.33 23.91 -14.86
N ILE A 163 -30.55 23.42 -13.90
CA ILE A 163 -30.63 22.03 -13.46
C ILE A 163 -31.82 21.87 -12.49
N ALA A 164 -32.98 21.48 -13.02
CA ALA A 164 -34.18 21.20 -12.22
C ALA A 164 -34.51 19.70 -12.13
N ASP A 165 -33.96 18.88 -13.03
CA ASP A 165 -34.20 17.44 -13.09
C ASP A 165 -33.05 16.65 -12.46
N PRO A 166 -33.31 15.73 -11.50
CA PRO A 166 -32.29 14.85 -10.93
C PRO A 166 -31.46 14.07 -11.96
N ALA A 167 -32.03 13.67 -13.11
CA ALA A 167 -31.27 12.97 -14.14
C ALA A 167 -30.28 13.90 -14.86
N HIS A 168 -30.67 15.16 -15.08
CA HIS A 168 -29.77 16.19 -15.61
C HIS A 168 -28.68 16.55 -14.59
N ALA A 169 -29.03 16.70 -13.32
CA ALA A 169 -28.07 16.95 -12.23
C ALA A 169 -27.00 15.86 -12.15
N ARG A 170 -27.41 14.59 -12.31
CA ARG A 170 -26.49 13.45 -12.36
C ARG A 170 -25.55 13.52 -13.55
N THR A 171 -26.07 13.86 -14.71
CA THR A 171 -25.27 13.98 -15.94
C THR A 171 -24.21 15.07 -15.79
N VAL A 172 -24.62 16.25 -15.32
CA VAL A 172 -23.71 17.38 -15.07
C VAL A 172 -22.63 17.01 -14.05
N LEU A 173 -23.02 16.44 -12.90
CA LEU A 173 -22.06 16.03 -11.88
C LEU A 173 -21.08 14.98 -12.40
N ARG A 174 -21.55 14.01 -13.18
CA ARG A 174 -20.70 13.00 -13.82
C ARG A 174 -19.67 13.65 -14.73
N GLU A 175 -20.11 14.52 -15.63
CA GLU A 175 -19.24 15.21 -16.59
C GLU A 175 -18.13 16.00 -15.87
N GLU A 176 -18.49 16.76 -14.84
CA GLU A 176 -17.51 17.55 -14.08
C GLU A 176 -16.55 16.67 -13.28
N LEU A 177 -17.03 15.58 -12.67
CA LEU A 177 -16.17 14.64 -11.95
C LEU A 177 -15.21 13.89 -12.89
N VAL A 178 -15.66 13.46 -14.07
CA VAL A 178 -14.79 12.83 -15.07
C VAL A 178 -13.74 13.82 -15.53
N ALA A 179 -14.12 15.07 -15.85
CA ALA A 179 -13.19 16.12 -16.22
C ALA A 179 -12.16 16.39 -15.11
N LEU A 180 -12.57 16.33 -13.84
CA LEU A 180 -11.69 16.54 -12.70
C LEU A 180 -10.65 15.43 -12.50
N VAL A 181 -11.01 14.17 -12.83
CA VAL A 181 -10.10 13.01 -12.83
C VAL A 181 -9.13 13.04 -14.02
N ASP A 182 -9.41 13.87 -15.02
CA ASP A 182 -8.63 14.05 -16.24
C ASP A 182 -8.44 12.73 -17.02
N PRO A 183 -9.36 12.40 -17.95
CA PRO A 183 -9.25 11.20 -18.77
C PRO A 183 -8.11 11.28 -19.80
N THR A 184 -7.49 12.44 -20.00
CA THR A 184 -6.45 12.63 -21.02
C THR A 184 -5.06 12.16 -20.58
N MET A 185 -4.86 11.95 -19.28
CA MET A 185 -3.58 11.44 -18.76
C MET A 185 -3.29 10.01 -19.24
N ASP A 186 -2.04 9.75 -19.64
CA ASP A 186 -1.57 8.43 -20.09
C ASP A 186 -1.49 7.41 -18.95
N ARG A 187 -2.43 6.47 -18.94
CA ARG A 187 -2.55 5.41 -17.92
C ARG A 187 -1.94 4.08 -18.34
N ALA A 188 -1.31 3.99 -19.51
CA ALA A 188 -0.66 2.76 -19.95
C ALA A 188 0.50 2.38 -19.01
N LEU A 189 0.60 1.09 -18.68
CA LEU A 189 1.77 0.58 -17.97
C LEU A 189 2.92 0.39 -18.97
N ARG A 190 4.10 0.90 -18.65
CA ARG A 190 5.29 0.77 -19.50
C ARG A 190 5.99 -0.56 -19.23
N THR A 191 5.39 -1.65 -19.71
CA THR A 191 5.83 -3.04 -19.46
C THR A 191 6.29 -3.77 -20.73
N ASP A 192 6.46 -3.07 -21.84
CA ASP A 192 6.90 -3.67 -23.11
C ASP A 192 8.43 -3.85 -23.17
N ARG A 193 8.88 -5.03 -23.60
CA ARG A 193 10.29 -5.36 -23.78
C ARG A 193 10.96 -4.44 -24.79
N HIS A 194 12.21 -4.04 -24.52
CA HIS A 194 13.02 -3.26 -25.45
C HIS A 194 13.87 -4.20 -26.33
N ILE A 195 13.38 -4.45 -27.55
CA ILE A 195 14.02 -5.38 -28.50
C ILE A 195 15.41 -4.90 -28.93
N ASP A 196 15.54 -3.62 -29.31
CA ASP A 196 16.80 -3.05 -29.82
C ASP A 196 17.92 -3.02 -28.77
N GLY A 197 17.57 -3.07 -27.48
CA GLY A 197 18.50 -3.08 -26.36
C GLY A 197 18.65 -4.44 -25.68
N ASN A 198 17.95 -5.47 -26.14
CA ASN A 198 17.79 -6.76 -25.48
C ASN A 198 17.62 -6.63 -23.95
N ARG A 199 16.66 -5.80 -23.51
CA ARG A 199 16.40 -5.59 -22.09
C ARG A 199 14.90 -5.69 -21.77
N PRO A 200 14.54 -6.22 -20.60
CA PRO A 200 13.17 -6.16 -20.12
C PRO A 200 12.77 -4.70 -19.82
N ALA A 201 11.47 -4.44 -19.81
CA ALA A 201 10.92 -3.27 -19.13
C ALA A 201 11.24 -3.35 -17.63
N VAL A 202 11.60 -2.23 -17.01
CA VAL A 202 11.88 -2.17 -15.58
C VAL A 202 10.79 -1.37 -14.88
N VAL A 203 10.07 -2.03 -13.96
CA VAL A 203 9.05 -1.41 -13.11
C VAL A 203 9.54 -1.39 -11.66
N LEU A 204 9.78 -0.19 -11.14
CA LEU A 204 10.15 0.03 -9.74
C LEU A 204 8.90 0.34 -8.91
N VAL A 205 8.61 -0.48 -7.89
CA VAL A 205 7.43 -0.30 -7.04
C VAL A 205 7.84 0.25 -5.68
N VAL A 206 7.39 1.46 -5.38
CA VAL A 206 7.78 2.24 -4.20
C VAL A 206 6.58 2.63 -3.33
N GLY A 207 6.84 3.15 -2.13
CA GLY A 207 5.80 3.56 -1.18
C GLY A 207 6.11 3.13 0.25
N VAL A 208 5.27 3.53 1.20
CA VAL A 208 5.53 3.26 2.62
C VAL A 208 5.15 1.83 3.04
N ASN A 209 5.59 1.40 4.21
CA ASN A 209 5.20 0.10 4.76
C ASN A 209 3.69 0.06 5.03
N GLY A 210 3.06 -1.08 4.71
CA GLY A 210 1.63 -1.31 4.95
C GLY A 210 0.69 -0.77 3.88
N THR A 211 1.18 -0.09 2.83
CA THR A 211 0.35 0.33 1.68
C THR A 211 0.06 -0.79 0.68
N GLY A 212 0.69 -1.95 0.85
CA GLY A 212 0.47 -3.12 -0.02
C GLY A 212 1.40 -3.22 -1.23
N LYS A 213 2.64 -2.72 -1.16
CA LYS A 213 3.66 -2.84 -2.22
C LYS A 213 3.89 -4.27 -2.70
N THR A 214 4.41 -5.15 -1.84
CA THR A 214 4.68 -6.56 -2.17
C THR A 214 3.44 -7.27 -2.72
N THR A 215 2.26 -6.99 -2.14
CA THR A 215 0.98 -7.50 -2.63
C THR A 215 0.67 -6.96 -4.04
N THR A 216 0.89 -5.68 -4.29
CA THR A 216 0.68 -5.05 -5.61
C THR A 216 1.63 -5.64 -6.64
N VAL A 217 2.91 -5.85 -6.31
CA VAL A 217 3.89 -6.52 -7.19
C VAL A 217 3.41 -7.93 -7.55
N GLY A 218 3.01 -8.72 -6.56
CA GLY A 218 2.49 -10.07 -6.80
C GLY A 218 1.22 -10.09 -7.66
N LYS A 219 0.26 -9.21 -7.38
CA LYS A 219 -0.97 -9.08 -8.19
C LYS A 219 -0.67 -8.60 -9.61
N LEU A 220 0.27 -7.67 -9.78
CA LEU A 220 0.68 -7.19 -11.10
C LEU A 220 1.36 -8.30 -11.91
N ALA A 221 2.22 -9.11 -11.29
CA ALA A 221 2.81 -10.28 -11.93
C ALA A 221 1.72 -11.24 -12.45
N ARG A 222 0.67 -11.49 -11.67
CA ARG A 222 -0.47 -12.29 -12.11
C ARG A 222 -1.22 -11.68 -13.29
N VAL A 223 -1.39 -10.36 -13.31
CA VAL A 223 -2.01 -9.66 -14.46
C VAL A 223 -1.19 -9.91 -15.72
N LEU A 224 0.12 -9.69 -15.63
CA LEU A 224 1.03 -9.82 -16.77
C LEU A 224 1.15 -11.27 -17.26
N VAL A 225 1.19 -12.25 -16.35
CA VAL A 225 1.14 -13.67 -16.72
C VAL A 225 -0.17 -14.03 -17.42
N ALA A 226 -1.30 -13.45 -17.00
CA ALA A 226 -2.59 -13.65 -17.67
C ALA A 226 -2.66 -12.99 -19.06
N GLU A 227 -1.74 -12.06 -19.36
CA GLU A 227 -1.53 -11.42 -20.65
C GLU A 227 -0.40 -12.09 -21.46
N ASP A 228 0.00 -13.31 -21.06
CA ASP A 228 1.06 -14.11 -21.69
C ASP A 228 2.42 -13.38 -21.75
N ARG A 229 2.73 -12.56 -20.73
CA ARG A 229 4.03 -11.88 -20.58
C ARG A 229 4.99 -12.68 -19.70
N ASP A 230 6.27 -12.67 -20.08
CA ASP A 230 7.35 -13.24 -19.30
C ASP A 230 7.82 -12.24 -18.22
N VAL A 231 7.68 -12.63 -16.94
CA VAL A 231 7.94 -11.75 -15.79
C VAL A 231 9.11 -12.28 -14.96
N ILE A 232 9.93 -11.37 -14.43
CA ILE A 232 10.89 -11.64 -13.35
C ILE A 232 10.55 -10.75 -12.15
N LEU A 233 10.60 -11.32 -10.93
CA LEU A 233 10.46 -10.54 -9.70
C LEU A 233 11.81 -10.25 -9.05
N ALA A 234 11.98 -9.07 -8.47
CA ALA A 234 13.16 -8.71 -7.69
C ALA A 234 12.77 -8.36 -6.24
N ALA A 235 13.25 -9.16 -5.29
CA ALA A 235 13.02 -8.96 -3.86
C ALA A 235 14.02 -7.96 -3.26
N ALA A 236 13.88 -6.68 -3.61
CA ALA A 236 14.77 -5.61 -3.14
C ALA A 236 14.39 -5.04 -1.75
N ASP A 237 13.29 -5.46 -1.11
CA ASP A 237 13.05 -5.24 0.34
C ASP A 237 13.93 -6.20 1.17
N THR A 238 15.24 -5.99 1.14
CA THR A 238 16.24 -6.86 1.78
C THR A 238 16.26 -6.75 3.31
N PHE A 239 15.63 -5.71 3.88
CA PHE A 239 15.53 -5.49 5.32
C PHE A 239 14.47 -6.35 6.00
N ARG A 240 13.56 -6.95 5.23
CA ARG A 240 12.47 -7.78 5.75
C ARG A 240 12.57 -9.15 5.10
N ALA A 241 13.20 -10.11 5.76
CA ALA A 241 13.27 -11.51 5.27
C ALA A 241 11.90 -12.03 4.80
N ALA A 242 10.87 -11.79 5.62
CA ALA A 242 9.48 -12.17 5.30
C ALA A 242 8.91 -11.50 4.04
N ALA A 243 9.40 -10.33 3.62
CA ALA A 243 8.95 -9.68 2.38
C ALA A 243 9.48 -10.42 1.15
N ALA A 244 10.75 -10.84 1.16
CA ALA A 244 11.34 -11.63 0.08
C ALA A 244 10.65 -13.00 -0.04
N ASP A 245 10.37 -13.68 1.07
CA ASP A 245 9.66 -14.97 1.08
C ASP A 245 8.20 -14.80 0.62
N GLN A 246 7.54 -13.70 1.03
CA GLN A 246 6.20 -13.36 0.58
C GLN A 246 6.17 -13.13 -0.94
N LEU A 247 7.12 -12.37 -1.50
CA LEU A 247 7.20 -12.13 -2.93
C LEU A 247 7.48 -13.43 -3.71
N THR A 248 8.38 -14.27 -3.20
CA THR A 248 8.68 -15.58 -3.78
C THR A 248 7.41 -16.45 -3.84
N THR A 249 6.63 -16.47 -2.75
CA THR A 249 5.35 -17.19 -2.71
C THR A 249 4.35 -16.67 -3.75
N TRP A 250 4.34 -15.36 -4.03
CA TRP A 250 3.52 -14.80 -5.12
C TRP A 250 3.99 -15.29 -6.49
N GLY A 251 5.30 -15.31 -6.73
CA GLY A 251 5.90 -15.77 -7.98
C GLY A 251 5.64 -17.26 -8.24
N ASP A 252 5.92 -18.11 -7.24
CA ASP A 252 5.79 -19.57 -7.35
C ASP A 252 4.36 -20.00 -7.72
N ARG A 253 3.35 -19.29 -7.23
CA ARG A 253 1.93 -19.58 -7.55
C ARG A 253 1.61 -19.47 -9.03
N VAL A 254 2.33 -18.61 -9.77
CA VAL A 254 2.12 -18.36 -11.20
C VAL A 254 3.34 -18.69 -12.06
N GLY A 255 4.31 -19.43 -11.51
CA GLY A 255 5.50 -19.86 -12.23
C GLY A 255 6.48 -18.74 -12.57
N VAL A 256 6.45 -17.63 -11.84
CA VAL A 256 7.31 -16.46 -12.08
C VAL A 256 8.55 -16.53 -11.16
N PRO A 257 9.78 -16.56 -11.71
CA PRO A 257 11.00 -16.63 -10.91
C PRO A 257 11.24 -15.34 -10.13
N THR A 258 11.78 -15.48 -8.91
CA THR A 258 12.13 -14.36 -8.02
C THR A 258 13.62 -14.32 -7.76
N VAL A 259 14.25 -13.20 -8.07
CA VAL A 259 15.66 -12.90 -7.74
C VAL A 259 15.73 -12.29 -6.35
N ARG A 260 16.57 -12.86 -5.49
CA ARG A 260 16.73 -12.50 -4.07
C ARG A 260 18.20 -12.46 -3.68
N GLY A 261 18.54 -11.52 -2.79
CA GLY A 261 19.87 -11.41 -2.17
C GLY A 261 19.90 -12.00 -0.75
N PRO A 262 21.05 -11.94 -0.06
CA PRO A 262 21.13 -12.26 1.36
C PRO A 262 20.30 -11.27 2.19
N GLU A 263 19.80 -11.70 3.35
CA GLU A 263 19.10 -10.83 4.30
C GLU A 263 20.03 -9.67 4.74
N GLY A 264 19.50 -8.45 4.72
CA GLY A 264 20.29 -7.24 4.98
C GLY A 264 21.32 -6.89 3.89
N GLY A 265 21.30 -7.61 2.76
CA GLY A 265 22.12 -7.31 1.59
C GLY A 265 21.71 -6.01 0.89
N ASP A 266 22.51 -5.59 -0.09
CA ASP A 266 22.28 -4.35 -0.84
C ASP A 266 21.09 -4.48 -1.82
N PRO A 267 19.97 -3.74 -1.63
CA PRO A 267 18.82 -3.75 -2.53
C PRO A 267 19.17 -3.47 -3.99
N ALA A 268 20.11 -2.56 -4.21
CA ALA A 268 20.53 -2.16 -5.56
C ALA A 268 21.24 -3.30 -6.30
N SER A 269 21.94 -4.17 -5.58
CA SER A 269 22.58 -5.35 -6.16
C SER A 269 21.54 -6.38 -6.58
N VAL A 270 20.51 -6.62 -5.76
CA VAL A 270 19.39 -7.52 -6.12
C VAL A 270 18.65 -7.02 -7.37
N ALA A 271 18.38 -5.72 -7.43
CA ALA A 271 17.73 -5.10 -8.59
C ALA A 271 18.57 -5.20 -9.86
N PHE A 272 19.90 -5.00 -9.77
CA PHE A 272 20.83 -5.17 -10.88
C PHE A 272 20.82 -6.61 -11.42
N ASP A 273 20.96 -7.59 -10.52
CA ASP A 273 20.99 -9.00 -10.87
C ASP A 273 19.66 -9.46 -11.48
N ALA A 274 18.53 -8.90 -11.03
CA ALA A 274 17.21 -9.19 -11.60
C ALA A 274 17.06 -8.69 -13.04
N VAL A 275 17.52 -7.48 -13.33
CA VAL A 275 17.48 -6.92 -14.69
C VAL A 275 18.40 -7.69 -15.63
N LYS A 276 19.60 -8.06 -15.16
CA LYS A 276 20.50 -8.94 -15.90
C LYS A 276 19.86 -10.30 -16.18
N THR A 277 19.27 -10.93 -15.15
CA THR A 277 18.58 -12.23 -15.29
C THR A 277 17.43 -12.14 -16.28
N GLY A 278 16.63 -11.07 -16.25
CA GLY A 278 15.56 -10.84 -17.22
C GLY A 278 16.06 -10.64 -18.64
N ALA A 279 17.19 -9.95 -18.83
CA ALA A 279 17.81 -9.81 -20.16
C ALA A 279 18.34 -11.16 -20.70
N ASP A 280 19.01 -11.95 -19.84
CA ASP A 280 19.53 -13.27 -20.20
C ASP A 280 18.40 -14.29 -20.49
N ALA A 281 17.27 -14.16 -19.79
CA ALA A 281 16.07 -14.97 -19.98
C ALA A 281 15.12 -14.43 -21.06
N GLU A 282 15.46 -13.32 -21.71
CA GLU A 282 14.61 -12.67 -22.72
C GLU A 282 13.22 -12.27 -22.22
N ALA A 283 13.07 -12.05 -20.91
CA ALA A 283 11.81 -11.70 -20.26
C ALA A 283 11.28 -10.35 -20.74
N ASP A 284 9.95 -10.18 -20.69
CA ASP A 284 9.32 -8.93 -21.06
C ASP A 284 9.54 -7.84 -20.02
N VAL A 285 9.44 -8.20 -18.74
CA VAL A 285 9.38 -7.23 -17.65
C VAL A 285 9.98 -7.73 -16.34
N VAL A 286 10.67 -6.84 -15.64
CA VAL A 286 11.19 -7.04 -14.28
C VAL A 286 10.44 -6.12 -13.32
N LEU A 287 9.80 -6.72 -12.30
CA LEU A 287 9.11 -5.98 -11.24
C LEU A 287 9.96 -5.97 -9.97
N ILE A 288 10.29 -4.77 -9.46
CA ILE A 288 11.17 -4.59 -8.31
C ILE A 288 10.36 -4.14 -7.09
N ASP A 289 10.31 -4.97 -6.05
CA ASP A 289 9.69 -4.64 -4.75
C ASP A 289 10.73 -3.99 -3.84
N THR A 290 10.50 -2.76 -3.37
CA THR A 290 11.44 -2.01 -2.52
C THR A 290 11.02 -1.94 -1.06
N ALA A 291 11.95 -1.58 -0.18
CA ALA A 291 11.62 -1.19 1.19
C ALA A 291 10.71 0.05 1.25
N GLY A 292 10.02 0.26 2.39
CA GLY A 292 9.10 1.39 2.60
C GLY A 292 9.20 2.09 3.95
N ARG A 293 10.38 2.08 4.60
CA ARG A 293 10.60 2.64 5.94
C ARG A 293 10.77 4.18 5.90
N LEU A 294 9.66 4.92 5.76
CA LEU A 294 9.71 6.38 5.62
C LEU A 294 10.13 7.14 6.89
N GLN A 295 10.12 6.50 8.07
CA GLN A 295 10.55 7.12 9.33
C GLN A 295 12.01 7.59 9.33
N THR A 296 12.85 7.04 8.45
CA THR A 296 14.21 7.50 8.17
C THR A 296 14.27 8.08 6.76
N LYS A 297 13.56 9.20 6.53
CA LYS A 297 13.39 9.84 5.20
C LYS A 297 14.69 9.87 4.38
N VAL A 298 15.80 10.31 4.97
CA VAL A 298 17.09 10.41 4.27
C VAL A 298 17.59 9.04 3.78
N GLY A 299 17.66 8.04 4.66
CA GLY A 299 18.19 6.72 4.30
C GLY A 299 17.34 5.98 3.27
N LEU A 300 16.01 6.06 3.35
CA LEU A 300 15.13 5.44 2.35
C LEU A 300 15.31 6.08 0.97
N MET A 301 15.41 7.41 0.92
CA MET A 301 15.52 8.15 -0.34
C MET A 301 16.88 7.92 -1.00
N ASP A 302 17.96 7.88 -0.23
CA ASP A 302 19.29 7.52 -0.73
C ASP A 302 19.32 6.09 -1.30
N GLU A 303 18.63 5.15 -0.64
CA GLU A 303 18.51 3.77 -1.08
C GLU A 303 17.74 3.65 -2.40
N LEU A 304 16.57 4.29 -2.51
CA LEU A 304 15.78 4.27 -3.73
C LEU A 304 16.51 4.94 -4.90
N GLY A 305 17.16 6.09 -4.63
CA GLY A 305 18.01 6.75 -5.62
C GLY A 305 19.22 5.91 -6.01
N LYS A 306 19.76 5.07 -5.11
CA LYS A 306 20.81 4.10 -5.44
C LYS A 306 20.29 2.96 -6.31
N ILE A 307 19.13 2.38 -5.98
CA ILE A 307 18.50 1.32 -6.79
C ILE A 307 18.29 1.80 -8.22
N LYS A 308 17.65 2.96 -8.40
CA LYS A 308 17.41 3.57 -9.70
C LYS A 308 18.71 3.74 -10.49
N ARG A 309 19.73 4.42 -9.94
CA ARG A 309 21.02 4.64 -10.61
C ARG A 309 21.75 3.35 -10.99
N VAL A 310 21.62 2.29 -10.18
CA VAL A 310 22.29 1.02 -10.44
C VAL A 310 21.58 0.26 -11.55
N VAL A 311 20.25 0.21 -11.53
CA VAL A 311 19.44 -0.40 -12.59
C VAL A 311 19.62 0.36 -13.91
N GLU A 312 19.74 1.69 -13.86
CA GLU A 312 19.94 2.56 -15.03
C GLU A 312 21.22 2.26 -15.83
N LYS A 313 22.15 1.48 -15.28
CA LYS A 313 23.32 0.97 -16.02
C LYS A 313 22.94 0.03 -17.16
N HIS A 314 21.77 -0.61 -17.10
CA HIS A 314 21.23 -1.46 -18.17
C HIS A 314 20.33 -0.69 -19.15
N GLY A 315 19.91 0.52 -18.81
CA GLY A 315 18.90 1.30 -19.54
C GLY A 315 17.94 2.01 -18.58
N PRO A 316 17.17 3.00 -19.03
CA PRO A 316 16.30 3.79 -18.16
C PRO A 316 15.27 2.92 -17.44
N VAL A 317 14.90 3.30 -16.22
CA VAL A 317 13.72 2.73 -15.54
C VAL A 317 12.48 3.20 -16.29
N ASP A 318 11.67 2.27 -16.77
CA ASP A 318 10.54 2.57 -17.65
C ASP A 318 9.32 3.07 -16.86
N GLU A 319 9.08 2.49 -15.68
CA GLU A 319 7.94 2.82 -14.82
C GLU A 319 8.36 2.86 -13.34
N VAL A 320 7.91 3.89 -12.62
CA VAL A 320 8.01 4.01 -11.17
C VAL A 320 6.60 4.14 -10.59
N LEU A 321 6.11 3.05 -10.00
CA LEU A 321 4.78 2.97 -9.44
C LEU A 321 4.79 3.26 -7.93
N LEU A 322 4.15 4.35 -7.53
CA LEU A 322 3.96 4.69 -6.13
C LEU A 322 2.68 4.03 -5.60
N VAL A 323 2.82 3.15 -4.61
CA VAL A 323 1.69 2.48 -3.96
C VAL A 323 1.25 3.25 -2.72
N LEU A 324 0.02 3.75 -2.76
CA LEU A 324 -0.63 4.50 -1.67
C LEU A 324 -1.88 3.79 -1.19
N ASP A 325 -2.14 3.93 0.10
CA ASP A 325 -3.34 3.41 0.74
C ASP A 325 -4.43 4.51 0.73
N ALA A 326 -5.55 4.23 0.07
CA ALA A 326 -6.66 5.18 -0.09
C ALA A 326 -7.31 5.60 1.24
N THR A 327 -7.09 4.85 2.33
CA THR A 327 -7.61 5.17 3.67
C THR A 327 -6.81 6.27 4.38
N THR A 328 -5.59 6.55 3.91
CA THR A 328 -4.66 7.46 4.61
C THR A 328 -4.96 8.94 4.41
N GLY A 329 -5.80 9.31 3.44
CA GLY A 329 -6.18 10.70 3.16
C GLY A 329 -4.97 11.63 3.00
N GLN A 330 -4.97 12.75 3.72
CA GLN A 330 -3.88 13.74 3.70
C GLN A 330 -2.49 13.19 4.11
N ASN A 331 -2.43 12.12 4.90
CA ASN A 331 -1.15 11.49 5.22
C ASN A 331 -0.54 10.83 3.98
N GLY A 332 -1.36 10.22 3.13
CA GLY A 332 -0.92 9.66 1.85
C GLY A 332 -0.39 10.74 0.92
N MET A 333 -1.02 11.91 0.90
CA MET A 333 -0.59 13.07 0.11
C MET A 333 0.79 13.59 0.51
N MET A 334 1.04 13.73 1.81
CA MET A 334 2.35 14.10 2.33
C MET A 334 3.44 13.09 1.95
N GLN A 335 3.10 11.80 1.96
CA GLN A 335 4.03 10.74 1.53
C GLN A 335 4.31 10.84 0.03
N ALA A 336 3.26 11.01 -0.77
CA ALA A 336 3.35 11.14 -2.22
C ALA A 336 4.34 12.22 -2.63
N ARG A 337 4.21 13.43 -2.05
CA ARG A 337 5.12 14.56 -2.31
C ARG A 337 6.59 14.17 -2.09
N VAL A 338 6.89 13.52 -0.96
CA VAL A 338 8.26 13.11 -0.61
C VAL A 338 8.83 12.09 -1.60
N PHE A 339 8.03 11.15 -2.10
CA PHE A 339 8.48 10.20 -3.13
C PHE A 339 8.65 10.85 -4.50
N GLY A 340 7.75 11.78 -4.87
CA GLY A 340 7.81 12.52 -6.13
C GLY A 340 9.11 13.30 -6.30
N GLU A 341 9.69 13.81 -5.21
CA GLU A 341 10.95 14.57 -5.22
C GLU A 341 12.20 13.72 -5.53
N VAL A 342 12.14 12.39 -5.40
CA VAL A 342 13.36 11.55 -5.36
C VAL A 342 13.43 10.50 -6.46
N VAL A 343 12.31 9.87 -6.84
CA VAL A 343 12.34 8.69 -7.72
C VAL A 343 11.71 8.88 -9.10
N ASP A 344 11.27 10.09 -9.45
CA ASP A 344 10.52 10.39 -10.69
C ASP A 344 9.35 9.42 -10.89
N VAL A 345 8.39 9.48 -9.96
CA VAL A 345 7.17 8.67 -10.02
C VAL A 345 6.48 8.88 -11.38
N THR A 346 6.07 7.81 -12.05
CA THR A 346 5.39 7.85 -13.36
C THR A 346 3.92 7.45 -13.29
N GLY A 347 3.51 6.78 -12.20
CA GLY A 347 2.14 6.37 -11.98
C GLY A 347 1.86 6.02 -10.52
N VAL A 348 0.59 6.09 -10.14
CA VAL A 348 0.11 5.74 -8.79
C VAL A 348 -0.71 4.46 -8.83
N VAL A 349 -0.52 3.63 -7.81
CA VAL A 349 -1.41 2.51 -7.47
C VAL A 349 -2.12 2.82 -6.17
N LEU A 350 -3.45 2.86 -6.19
CA LEU A 350 -4.26 3.08 -4.99
C LEU A 350 -4.80 1.76 -4.47
N THR A 351 -4.45 1.39 -3.24
CA THR A 351 -4.95 0.18 -2.59
C THR A 351 -6.06 0.50 -1.58
N LYS A 352 -6.82 -0.53 -1.19
CA LYS A 352 -7.88 -0.47 -0.17
C LYS A 352 -9.01 0.51 -0.51
N LEU A 353 -9.24 0.74 -1.80
CA LEU A 353 -10.27 1.66 -2.28
C LEU A 353 -11.70 1.11 -2.00
N ASP A 354 -11.83 -0.19 -1.81
CA ASP A 354 -13.05 -0.89 -1.44
C ASP A 354 -13.47 -0.65 0.02
N GLY A 355 -12.53 -0.29 0.89
CA GLY A 355 -12.77 -0.07 2.32
C GLY A 355 -13.08 1.37 2.73
N THR A 356 -13.21 2.32 1.79
CA THR A 356 -13.26 3.76 2.12
C THR A 356 -14.22 4.56 1.27
N ALA A 357 -14.90 5.52 1.90
CA ALA A 357 -15.71 6.56 1.22
C ALA A 357 -14.86 7.74 0.72
N LYS A 358 -13.53 7.68 0.86
CA LYS A 358 -12.56 8.74 0.52
C LYS A 358 -12.10 8.64 -0.94
N GLY A 359 -13.06 8.58 -1.87
CA GLY A 359 -12.75 8.46 -3.30
C GLY A 359 -12.01 9.68 -3.87
N GLY A 360 -12.09 10.85 -3.21
CA GLY A 360 -11.47 12.08 -3.68
C GLY A 360 -9.94 12.06 -3.72
N ILE A 361 -9.30 11.12 -3.01
CA ILE A 361 -7.83 11.01 -2.97
C ILE A 361 -7.21 10.79 -4.37
N VAL A 362 -7.96 10.21 -5.32
CA VAL A 362 -7.54 10.05 -6.72
C VAL A 362 -7.21 11.41 -7.34
N VAL A 363 -8.11 12.37 -7.22
CA VAL A 363 -7.92 13.70 -7.83
C VAL A 363 -6.80 14.44 -7.11
N ALA A 364 -6.78 14.37 -5.78
CA ALA A 364 -5.76 15.03 -4.97
C ALA A 364 -4.35 14.54 -5.35
N VAL A 365 -4.14 13.21 -5.42
CA VAL A 365 -2.81 12.64 -5.72
C VAL A 365 -2.34 12.95 -7.13
N GLN A 366 -3.24 12.91 -8.13
CA GLN A 366 -2.86 13.21 -9.51
C GLN A 366 -2.42 14.66 -9.66
N ARG A 367 -3.11 15.61 -9.01
CA ARG A 367 -2.72 17.02 -9.07
C ARG A 367 -1.43 17.32 -8.33
N GLU A 368 -1.24 16.69 -7.19
CA GLU A 368 -0.04 16.87 -6.37
C GLU A 368 1.21 16.36 -7.09
N LEU A 369 1.12 15.19 -7.74
CA LEU A 369 2.27 14.55 -8.40
C LEU A 369 2.40 14.88 -9.88
N GLY A 370 1.32 15.34 -10.53
CA GLY A 370 1.28 15.49 -11.98
C GLY A 370 1.29 14.17 -12.75
N VAL A 371 0.96 13.05 -12.11
CA VAL A 371 0.98 11.70 -12.71
C VAL A 371 -0.32 10.94 -12.46
N PRO A 372 -0.73 10.05 -13.36
CA PRO A 372 -2.04 9.42 -13.25
C PRO A 372 -2.08 8.29 -12.23
N VAL A 373 -3.27 8.04 -11.68
CA VAL A 373 -3.58 6.74 -11.09
C VAL A 373 -3.74 5.74 -12.23
N LYS A 374 -2.89 4.71 -12.26
CA LYS A 374 -2.88 3.68 -13.31
C LYS A 374 -3.59 2.41 -12.88
N LEU A 375 -3.52 2.09 -11.58
CA LEU A 375 -4.07 0.84 -11.03
C LEU A 375 -4.81 1.08 -9.71
N VAL A 376 -5.81 0.25 -9.46
CA VAL A 376 -6.58 0.24 -8.21
C VAL A 376 -6.67 -1.17 -7.62
N GLY A 377 -6.33 -1.29 -6.34
CA GLY A 377 -6.50 -2.48 -5.53
C GLY A 377 -7.82 -2.44 -4.77
N LEU A 378 -8.66 -3.46 -4.98
CA LEU A 378 -10.08 -3.43 -4.62
C LEU A 378 -10.51 -4.62 -3.76
N GLY A 379 -9.56 -5.14 -3.01
CA GLY A 379 -9.75 -6.18 -2.00
C GLY A 379 -8.48 -7.00 -1.77
N GLU A 380 -8.64 -8.05 -0.97
CA GLU A 380 -7.54 -8.93 -0.53
C GLU A 380 -7.31 -10.14 -1.46
N GLY A 381 -8.24 -10.41 -2.38
CA GLY A 381 -8.13 -11.52 -3.33
C GLY A 381 -6.94 -11.37 -4.29
N ALA A 382 -6.41 -12.49 -4.74
CA ALA A 382 -5.21 -12.53 -5.60
C ALA A 382 -5.39 -11.79 -6.94
N ASP A 383 -6.62 -11.66 -7.41
CA ASP A 383 -6.96 -10.98 -8.65
C ASP A 383 -7.67 -9.64 -8.41
N ASP A 384 -7.62 -9.08 -7.19
CA ASP A 384 -8.23 -7.80 -6.83
C ASP A 384 -7.26 -6.62 -7.13
N LEU A 385 -6.77 -6.54 -8.36
CA LEU A 385 -6.02 -5.42 -8.93
C LEU A 385 -6.47 -5.19 -10.37
N ALA A 386 -6.77 -3.93 -10.71
CA ALA A 386 -7.29 -3.60 -12.03
C ALA A 386 -6.75 -2.26 -12.55
N PRO A 387 -6.76 -2.06 -13.88
CA PRO A 387 -6.58 -0.76 -14.51
C PRO A 387 -7.55 0.27 -13.95
N PHE A 388 -7.08 1.50 -13.77
CA PHE A 388 -7.93 2.62 -13.40
C PHE A 388 -8.59 3.20 -14.64
N ASP A 389 -9.92 3.13 -14.69
CA ASP A 389 -10.74 3.80 -15.69
C ASP A 389 -11.47 5.00 -15.06
N PRO A 390 -11.22 6.24 -15.53
CA PRO A 390 -11.85 7.44 -14.99
C PRO A 390 -13.38 7.43 -15.03
N GLU A 391 -13.96 6.95 -16.12
CA GLU A 391 -15.41 6.94 -16.31
C GLU A 391 -16.05 5.89 -15.40
N GLU A 392 -15.51 4.68 -15.37
CA GLU A 392 -16.00 3.62 -14.50
C GLU A 392 -15.84 3.98 -13.02
N PHE A 393 -14.75 4.67 -12.67
CA PHE A 393 -14.54 5.17 -11.31
C PHE A 393 -15.63 6.16 -10.92
N VAL A 394 -15.89 7.18 -11.75
CA VAL A 394 -16.93 8.20 -11.48
C VAL A 394 -18.33 7.57 -11.48
N ASP A 395 -18.62 6.65 -12.39
CA ASP A 395 -19.89 5.91 -12.40
C ASP A 395 -20.07 5.11 -11.10
N GLY A 396 -19.00 4.48 -10.61
CA GLY A 396 -18.98 3.83 -9.31
C GLY A 396 -19.22 4.79 -8.13
N LEU A 397 -18.74 6.04 -8.20
CA LEU A 397 -19.01 7.07 -7.19
C LEU A 397 -20.48 7.48 -7.16
N LEU A 398 -21.11 7.59 -8.33
CA LEU A 398 -22.48 8.07 -8.48
C LEU A 398 -23.54 6.99 -8.26
N GLY A 399 -23.14 5.72 -8.30
CA GLY A 399 -23.98 4.56 -7.98
C GLY A 399 -24.79 4.06 -9.14
#